data_AF-A0A0L0NZ34-F1
#
_entry.id   AF-A0A0L0NZ34-F1
#
_cell.length_a   1.000
_cell.length_b   1.000
_cell.length_c   1.000
_cell.angle_alpha   90.00
_cell.angle_beta   90.00
_cell.angle_gamma   90.00
#
_symmetry.space_group_name_H-M   'P 1'
#
loop_
_entity.id
_entity.type
_entity.pdbx_description
1 polymer ?
#
loop_
_entity_poly.entity_id
_entity_poly.type
_entity_poly.pdbx_seq_one_letter_code
_entity_poly.pdbx_strand_id
1 'polypeptide(L)'
;MTSFYVYFEASLAPLFIMIGLYGASNKDKAADYILIYTLFSSLFMLLAIALYEVILDNTDYQATNLLVLSIDIQCILFIAIFIGIAVKTPLAPVHT
;
A
#
# COMPACT_ATOMS: atom_id res chain seq x y z
N MET A 1 9.35 -7.09 -5.60
CA MET A 1 8.58 -6.18 -4.74
C MET A 1 7.17 -6.03 -5.30
N THR A 2 7.04 -5.93 -6.62
CA THR A 2 5.76 -5.92 -7.34
C THR A 2 4.82 -7.08 -6.99
N SER A 3 5.31 -8.30 -6.78
CA SER A 3 4.46 -9.44 -6.36
C SER A 3 3.73 -9.18 -5.04
N PHE A 4 4.40 -8.62 -4.03
CA PHE A 4 3.75 -8.21 -2.78
C PHE A 4 2.68 -7.16 -3.02
N TYR A 5 2.97 -6.15 -3.85
CA TYR A 5 2.00 -5.08 -4.12
C TYR A 5 0.72 -5.65 -4.74
N VAL A 6 0.85 -6.59 -5.69
CA VAL A 6 -0.31 -7.25 -6.31
C VAL A 6 -1.14 -8.02 -5.28
N TYR A 7 -0.53 -8.80 -4.40
CA TYR A 7 -1.28 -9.50 -3.35
C TYR A 7 -1.85 -8.57 -2.28
N PHE A 8 -1.15 -7.48 -1.99
CA PHE A 8 -1.62 -6.43 -1.10
C PHE A 8 -2.88 -5.78 -1.65
N GLU A 9 -2.93 -5.41 -2.93
CA GLU A 9 -4.13 -4.87 -3.57
C GLU A 9 -5.22 -5.93 -3.74
N ALA A 10 -4.86 -7.16 -4.09
CA ALA A 10 -5.82 -8.23 -4.29
C ALA A 10 -6.63 -8.55 -3.03
N SER A 11 -6.08 -8.32 -1.83
CA SER A 11 -6.81 -8.52 -0.57
C SER A 11 -7.97 -7.53 -0.37
N LEU A 12 -7.97 -6.41 -1.09
CA LEU A 12 -8.92 -5.31 -0.96
C LEU A 12 -10.27 -5.67 -1.61
N ALA A 13 -10.25 -6.41 -2.72
CA ALA A 13 -11.47 -6.84 -3.41
C ALA A 13 -12.35 -7.79 -2.56
N PRO A 14 -11.83 -8.87 -1.93
CA PRO A 14 -12.61 -9.69 -1.01
C PRO A 14 -13.19 -8.87 0.15
N LEU A 15 -12.43 -7.92 0.68
CA LEU A 15 -12.85 -7.12 1.82
C LEU A 15 -13.98 -6.14 1.46
N PHE A 16 -13.88 -5.50 0.30
CA PHE A 16 -14.95 -4.68 -0.28
C PHE A 16 -16.24 -5.48 -0.48
N ILE A 17 -16.14 -6.68 -1.08
CA ILE A 17 -17.30 -7.57 -1.31
C ILE A 17 -17.92 -8.03 0.01
N MET A 18 -17.10 -8.41 0.99
CA MET A 18 -17.57 -8.85 2.30
C MET A 18 -18.37 -7.77 3.01
N ILE A 19 -17.90 -6.52 2.98
CA ILE A 19 -18.60 -5.39 3.59
C ILE A 19 -19.86 -5.05 2.79
N GLY A 20 -19.79 -4.96 1.46
CA GLY A 20 -20.94 -4.60 0.63
C GLY A 20 -22.09 -5.62 0.68
N LEU A 21 -21.78 -6.91 0.75
CA LEU A 21 -22.80 -7.96 0.81
C LEU A 21 -23.29 -8.21 2.24
N TYR A 22 -22.36 -8.39 3.19
CA TYR A 22 -22.66 -8.87 4.55
C TYR A 22 -22.55 -7.80 5.64
N GLY A 23 -22.25 -6.55 5.29
CA GLY A 23 -22.18 -5.44 6.24
C GLY A 23 -23.54 -5.07 6.85
N ALA A 24 -23.50 -4.39 7.99
CA ALA A 24 -24.68 -3.91 8.71
C ALA A 24 -25.24 -2.61 8.09
N SER A 25 -25.92 -1.77 8.87
CA SER A 25 -26.38 -0.44 8.43
C SER A 25 -25.21 0.40 7.88
N ASN A 26 -25.45 1.14 6.79
CA ASN A 26 -24.45 1.96 6.08
C ASN A 26 -23.30 1.17 5.42
N LYS A 27 -23.51 -0.11 5.10
CA LYS A 27 -22.50 -0.97 4.45
C LYS A 27 -21.91 -0.42 3.15
N ASP A 28 -22.72 0.24 2.32
CA ASP A 28 -22.25 0.79 1.04
C ASP A 28 -21.22 1.88 1.29
N LYS A 29 -21.55 2.81 2.21
CA LYS A 29 -20.61 3.85 2.67
C LYS A 29 -19.35 3.22 3.27
N ALA A 30 -19.47 2.22 4.14
CA ALA A 30 -18.30 1.58 4.75
C ALA A 30 -17.40 0.89 3.71
N ALA A 31 -17.98 0.21 2.71
CA ALA A 31 -17.26 -0.46 1.64
C ALA A 31 -16.51 0.56 0.77
N ASP A 32 -17.18 1.64 0.36
CA ASP A 32 -16.58 2.72 -0.42
C ASP A 32 -15.43 3.41 0.31
N TYR A 33 -15.60 3.70 1.61
CA TYR A 33 -14.55 4.30 2.44
C TYR A 33 -13.31 3.42 2.49
N ILE A 34 -13.46 2.14 2.83
CA ILE A 34 -12.29 1.26 2.88
C ILE A 34 -11.62 1.17 1.52
N LEU A 35 -12.39 1.05 0.43
CA LEU A 35 -11.82 0.97 -0.91
C LEU A 35 -11.03 2.23 -1.28
N ILE A 36 -11.63 3.41 -1.13
CA ILE A 36 -11.01 4.67 -1.57
C ILE A 36 -9.77 4.99 -0.73
N TYR A 37 -9.85 4.85 0.60
CA TYR A 37 -8.72 5.21 1.46
C TYR A 37 -7.53 4.25 1.29
N THR A 38 -7.81 2.94 1.22
CA THR A 38 -6.72 1.95 1.06
C THR A 38 -6.13 1.97 -0.35
N LEU A 39 -6.93 2.15 -1.40
CA LEU A 39 -6.44 2.30 -2.77
C LEU A 39 -5.61 3.58 -2.94
N PHE A 40 -6.08 4.72 -2.42
CA PHE A 40 -5.38 5.98 -2.59
C PHE A 40 -4.01 5.98 -1.90
N SER A 41 -3.95 5.44 -0.68
CA SER A 41 -2.69 5.33 0.06
C SER A 41 -1.71 4.33 -0.56
N SER A 42 -2.21 3.23 -1.15
CA SER A 42 -1.36 2.24 -1.77
C SER A 42 -0.72 2.71 -3.08
N LEU A 43 -1.28 3.71 -3.77
CA LEU A 43 -0.65 4.34 -4.93
C LEU A 43 0.72 4.97 -4.58
N PHE A 44 0.86 5.54 -3.39
CA PHE A 44 2.16 6.05 -2.92
C PHE A 44 3.17 4.90 -2.74
N MET A 45 2.71 3.77 -2.20
CA MET A 45 3.53 2.58 -2.07
C MET A 45 3.92 2.00 -3.43
N LEU A 46 3.02 2.01 -4.42
CA LEU A 46 3.31 1.61 -5.79
C LEU A 46 4.41 2.48 -6.40
N LEU A 47 4.31 3.80 -6.27
CA LEU A 47 5.32 4.73 -6.76
C LEU A 47 6.69 4.46 -6.13
N ALA A 48 6.73 4.18 -4.82
CA ALA A 48 7.97 3.85 -4.13
C ALA A 48 8.58 2.54 -4.64
N ILE A 49 7.78 1.48 -4.78
CA ILE A 49 8.23 0.19 -5.31
C ILE A 49 8.71 0.34 -6.75
N ALA A 50 7.96 1.04 -7.60
CA ALA A 50 8.32 1.24 -9.00
C ALA A 50 9.64 2.02 -9.14
N LEU A 51 9.81 3.12 -8.37
CA LEU A 51 11.05 3.89 -8.37
C LEU A 51 12.23 3.04 -7.89
N TYR A 52 12.00 2.20 -6.88
CA TYR A 52 13.02 1.29 -6.38
C TYR A 52 13.43 0.23 -7.41
N GLU A 53 12.46 -0.41 -8.07
CA GLU A 53 12.70 -1.43 -9.10
C GLU A 53 13.42 -0.84 -10.33
N VAL A 54 13.13 0.41 -10.71
CA VAL A 54 13.85 1.12 -11.79
C VAL A 54 15.31 1.40 -11.43
N ILE A 55 15.60 1.77 -10.17
CA ILE A 55 16.99 2.03 -9.75
C ILE A 55 17.80 0.73 -9.68
N LEU A 56 17.18 -0.35 -9.19
CA LEU A 56 17.86 -1.61 -8.95
C LEU A 56 17.91 -2.52 -10.20
N ASP A 57 17.10 -2.19 -11.22
CA ASP A 57 16.84 -3.01 -12.41
C ASP A 57 16.49 -4.47 -12.06
N ASN A 58 15.85 -4.65 -10.91
CA ASN A 58 15.48 -5.95 -10.37
C ASN A 58 14.27 -5.79 -9.45
N THR A 59 13.48 -6.85 -9.35
CA THR A 59 12.30 -6.94 -8.47
C THR A 59 12.57 -7.78 -7.22
N ASP A 60 13.74 -8.41 -7.09
CA ASP A 60 14.04 -9.29 -5.96
C ASP A 60 14.22 -8.56 -4.63
N TYR A 61 13.66 -9.14 -3.57
CA TYR A 61 13.81 -8.64 -2.20
C TYR A 61 15.23 -8.73 -1.67
N GLN A 62 16.00 -9.73 -2.10
CA GLN A 62 17.36 -9.91 -1.58
C GLN A 62 18.33 -8.90 -2.17
N ALA A 63 18.07 -8.47 -3.40
CA ALA A 63 18.90 -7.51 -4.11
C ALA A 63 18.85 -6.11 -3.45
N THR A 64 17.82 -5.83 -2.64
CA THR A 64 17.68 -4.54 -1.94
C THR A 64 18.80 -4.27 -0.95
N ASN A 65 19.36 -5.32 -0.33
CA ASN A 65 20.40 -5.20 0.68
C ASN A 65 21.77 -4.83 0.09
N LEU A 66 21.93 -4.96 -1.23
CA LEU A 66 23.18 -4.69 -1.93
C LEU A 66 23.30 -3.24 -2.39
N LEU A 67 22.19 -2.48 -2.34
CA LEU A 67 22.11 -1.13 -2.85
C LEU A 67 22.11 -0.10 -1.71
N VAL A 68 23.09 0.81 -1.73
CA VAL A 68 23.12 1.97 -0.82
C VAL A 68 22.65 3.20 -1.59
N LEU A 69 21.44 3.66 -1.28
CA LEU A 69 20.85 4.89 -1.81
C LEU A 69 21.30 6.11 -0.99
N SER A 70 21.20 7.31 -1.55
CA SER A 70 21.36 8.53 -0.75
C SER A 70 20.28 8.60 0.34
N ILE A 71 20.62 9.21 1.48
CA ILE A 71 19.70 9.32 2.62
C ILE A 71 18.38 10.00 2.24
N ASP A 72 18.43 11.00 1.37
CA ASP A 72 17.25 11.74 0.92
C ASP A 72 16.27 10.82 0.17
N ILE A 73 16.79 9.99 -0.74
CA ILE A 73 15.96 9.04 -1.50
C ILE A 73 15.41 7.96 -0.56
N GLN A 74 16.23 7.47 0.38
CA GLN A 74 15.76 6.49 1.38
C GLN A 74 14.60 7.03 2.21
N CYS A 75 14.69 8.27 2.68
CA CYS A 75 13.62 8.92 3.45
C CYS A 75 12.33 9.06 2.62
N ILE A 76 12.42 9.49 1.36
CA ILE A 76 11.26 9.65 0.48
C ILE A 76 10.58 8.29 0.24
N LEU A 77 11.36 7.27 -0.11
CA LEU A 77 10.85 5.92 -0.35
C LEU A 77 10.21 5.33 0.91
N PHE A 78 10.85 5.51 2.07
CA PHE A 78 10.32 5.05 3.34
C PHE A 78 8.97 5.69 3.65
N ILE A 79 8.85 7.02 3.53
CA ILE A 79 7.59 7.73 3.79
C ILE A 79 6.48 7.23 2.86
N ALA A 80 6.78 7.04 1.58
CA ALA A 80 5.79 6.58 0.60
C ALA A 80 5.30 5.14 0.88
N ILE A 81 6.19 4.22 1.26
CA ILE A 81 5.80 2.86 1.69
C ILE A 81 5.04 2.91 3.02
N PHE A 82 5.50 3.75 3.96
CA PHE A 82 4.89 3.89 5.27
C PHE A 82 3.44 4.37 5.18
N ILE A 83 3.14 5.32 4.30
CA ILE A 83 1.76 5.80 4.07
C ILE A 83 0.85 4.64 3.65
N GLY A 84 1.26 3.81 2.68
CA GLY A 84 0.46 2.67 2.24
C GLY A 84 0.19 1.64 3.36
N ILE A 85 1.18 1.39 4.21
CA ILE A 85 1.02 0.49 5.36
C ILE A 85 0.13 1.12 6.43
N ALA A 86 0.37 2.40 6.78
CA ALA A 86 -0.29 3.09 7.88
C ALA A 86 -1.82 3.16 7.73
N VAL A 87 -2.32 3.30 6.50
CA VAL A 87 -3.76 3.33 6.24
C VAL A 87 -4.39 1.94 6.38
N LYS A 88 -3.68 0.88 5.97
CA LYS A 88 -4.20 -0.48 6.04
C LYS A 88 -4.09 -1.12 7.43
N THR A 89 -3.15 -0.66 8.26
CA THR A 89 -2.97 -1.07 9.67
C THR A 89 -3.66 -0.15 10.69
N PRO A 90 -4.67 0.61 10.25
CA PRO A 90 -5.13 1.90 10.81
C PRO A 90 -4.26 2.54 11.92
N LEU A 91 -3.17 3.21 11.54
CA LEU A 91 -2.37 4.03 12.45
C LEU A 91 -2.95 5.44 12.59
N ALA A 92 -2.74 6.09 13.75
CA ALA A 92 -3.07 7.51 13.91
C ALA A 92 -2.26 8.38 12.92
N PRO A 93 -2.85 9.38 12.25
CA PRO A 93 -4.23 9.88 12.37
C PRO A 93 -5.26 9.17 11.48
N VAL A 94 -4.88 8.18 10.68
CA VAL A 94 -5.71 7.52 9.65
C VAL A 94 -6.46 6.29 10.20
N HIS A 95 -7.13 6.45 11.34
CA HIS A 95 -7.84 5.38 12.06
C HIS A 95 -9.37 5.57 12.07
N THR A 96 -9.87 6.60 11.38
CA THR A 96 -11.29 6.96 11.27
C THR A 96 -11.91 6.32 10.04
#